data_AF-A0A6N3AL43-F1
#
_entry.id   AF-A0A6N3AL43-F1
#
_cell.length_a   1.000
_cell.length_b   1.000
_cell.length_c   1.000
_cell.angle_alpha   90.00
_cell.angle_beta   90.00
_cell.angle_gamma   90.00
#
_symmetry.space_group_name_H-M   'P 1'
#
loop_
_entity.id
_entity.type
_entity.pdbx_description
1 polymer ?
#
loop_
_entity_poly.entity_id
_entity_poly.type
_entity_poly.pdbx_seq_one_letter_code
_entity_poly.pdbx_strand_id
1 'polypeptide(L)'
;MQNISFTHKLEVYKSGCARYDVAVGDVVEVCYDNHSLSGGYTVGRIVEIGLNSITVDSSSKHHSDVIPIEINDITDIKVMNRRA
;
A
#
# COMPACT_ATOMS: atom_id res chain seq x y z
N MET A 1 -3.24 22.63 -16.99
CA MET A 1 -2.42 21.56 -16.37
C MET A 1 -3.37 20.41 -16.07
N GLN A 2 -3.39 19.37 -16.90
CA GLN A 2 -4.30 18.24 -16.73
C GLN A 2 -3.87 17.48 -15.46
N ASN A 3 -4.76 17.42 -14.47
CA ASN A 3 -4.57 16.61 -13.28
C ASN A 3 -4.80 15.16 -13.69
N ILE A 4 -3.74 14.52 -14.19
CA ILE A 4 -3.78 13.11 -14.58
C ILE A 4 -3.84 12.32 -13.26
N SER A 5 -5.03 12.06 -12.77
CA SER A 5 -5.23 11.13 -11.64
C SER A 5 -4.93 9.73 -12.15
N PHE A 6 -3.67 9.31 -12.09
CA PHE A 6 -3.29 7.94 -12.33
C PHE A 6 -3.90 7.09 -11.20
N THR A 7 -5.09 6.55 -11.44
CA THR A 7 -5.66 5.49 -10.63
C THR A 7 -4.82 4.25 -10.92
N HIS A 8 -3.70 4.10 -10.22
CA HIS A 8 -2.85 2.92 -10.33
C HIS A 8 -3.59 1.76 -9.65
N LYS A 9 -4.44 1.08 -10.41
CA LYS A 9 -5.06 -0.16 -9.98
C LYS A 9 -3.96 -1.18 -9.68
N LEU A 10 -3.68 -1.40 -8.39
CA LEU A 10 -2.65 -2.32 -7.94
C LEU A 10 -3.21 -3.74 -8.03
N GLU A 11 -2.70 -4.53 -8.98
CA GLU A 11 -3.03 -5.95 -9.08
C GLU A 11 -2.01 -6.76 -8.28
N VAL A 12 -2.38 -7.22 -7.09
CA VAL A 12 -1.54 -8.06 -6.24
C VAL A 12 -1.84 -9.52 -6.56
N TYR A 13 -0.87 -10.23 -7.12
CA TYR A 13 -1.03 -11.62 -7.54
C TYR A 13 -0.43 -12.58 -6.51
N LYS A 14 -1.22 -13.00 -5.50
CA LYS A 14 -0.91 -14.23 -4.75
C LYS A 14 -2.19 -15.04 -4.54
N SER A 15 -2.16 -16.28 -5.02
CA SER A 15 -3.13 -17.36 -4.71
C SER A 15 -4.63 -17.08 -4.91
N GLY A 16 -5.03 -16.13 -5.78
CA GLY A 16 -6.46 -15.89 -6.02
C GLY A 16 -6.86 -14.63 -6.79
N CYS A 17 -5.93 -13.95 -7.48
CA CYS A 17 -6.22 -12.74 -8.28
C CYS A 17 -6.98 -11.65 -7.49
N ALA A 18 -6.49 -11.27 -6.31
CA ALA A 18 -7.03 -10.13 -5.60
C ALA A 18 -6.63 -8.83 -6.32
N ARG A 19 -7.62 -8.00 -6.63
CA ARG A 19 -7.40 -6.69 -7.25
C ARG A 19 -7.73 -5.62 -6.21
N TYR A 20 -6.74 -4.83 -5.82
CA TYR A 20 -6.92 -3.74 -4.87
C TYR A 20 -6.96 -2.43 -5.65
N ASP A 21 -8.10 -1.75 -5.57
CA ASP A 21 -8.25 -0.40 -6.13
C ASP A 21 -7.75 0.62 -5.12
N VAL A 22 -6.48 0.97 -5.22
CA VAL A 22 -5.78 1.94 -4.36
C VAL A 22 -5.12 3.02 -5.19
N ALA A 23 -4.88 4.17 -4.60
CA ALA A 23 -4.14 5.25 -5.22
C ALA A 23 -3.24 5.95 -4.20
N VAL A 24 -2.26 6.71 -4.72
CA VAL A 24 -1.48 7.63 -3.89
C VAL A 24 -2.44 8.60 -3.19
N GLY A 25 -2.24 8.77 -1.89
CA GLY A 25 -3.09 9.56 -0.99
C GLY A 25 -4.14 8.76 -0.22
N ASP A 26 -4.47 7.54 -0.66
CA ASP A 26 -5.39 6.67 0.08
C ASP A 26 -4.74 6.24 1.41
N VAL A 27 -5.53 6.23 2.49
CA VAL A 27 -5.14 5.64 3.77
C VAL A 27 -5.53 4.17 3.72
N VAL A 28 -4.53 3.31 3.89
CA VAL A 28 -4.67 1.87 3.75
C VAL A 28 -4.14 1.15 4.97
N GLU A 29 -4.73 0.00 5.22
CA GLU A 29 -4.21 -1.05 6.07
C GLU A 29 -3.64 -2.14 5.15
N VAL A 30 -2.37 -2.49 5.31
CA VAL A 30 -1.65 -3.45 4.46
C VAL A 30 -1.11 -4.58 5.32
N CYS A 31 -1.51 -5.79 4.98
CA CYS A 31 -0.94 -7.03 5.49
C CYS A 31 0.04 -7.58 4.45
N TYR A 32 1.23 -7.96 4.87
CA TYR A 32 2.27 -8.48 3.98
C TYR A 32 3.12 -9.55 4.67
N ASP A 33 3.55 -10.56 3.93
CA ASP A 33 4.47 -11.57 4.41
C ASP A 33 5.88 -10.97 4.45
N ASN A 34 6.35 -10.53 5.61
CA ASN A 34 7.77 -10.25 5.75
C ASN A 34 8.48 -11.60 5.93
N HIS A 35 9.47 -11.90 5.08
CA HIS A 35 10.28 -13.12 5.07
C HIS A 35 10.99 -13.46 6.42
N SER A 36 10.84 -12.61 7.44
CA SER A 36 11.56 -12.63 8.71
C SER A 36 10.78 -13.17 9.92
N LEU A 37 9.74 -14.00 9.72
CA LEU A 37 9.03 -14.83 10.74
C LEU A 37 7.76 -14.25 11.41
N SER A 38 7.33 -13.05 11.07
CA SER A 38 5.98 -12.57 11.42
C SER A 38 5.46 -11.70 10.29
N GLY A 39 4.28 -11.99 9.75
CA GLY A 39 3.62 -11.14 8.77
C GLY A 39 3.70 -9.68 9.22
N GLY A 40 4.17 -8.82 8.34
CA GLY A 40 4.18 -7.38 8.52
C GLY A 40 2.78 -6.83 8.39
N TYR A 41 2.49 -5.85 9.24
CA TYR A 41 1.24 -5.11 9.24
C TYR A 41 1.57 -3.63 9.32
N THR A 42 0.98 -2.83 8.45
CA THR A 42 1.11 -1.37 8.52
C THR A 42 -0.21 -0.67 8.22
N VAL A 43 -0.41 0.49 8.84
CA VAL A 43 -1.51 1.40 8.52
C VAL A 43 -0.91 2.75 8.22
N GLY A 44 -1.17 3.27 7.03
CA GLY A 44 -0.62 4.55 6.64
C GLY A 44 -1.17 5.05 5.33
N ARG A 45 -0.65 6.19 4.89
CA ARG A 45 -1.00 6.78 3.60
C ARG A 45 -0.09 6.22 2.53
N ILE A 46 -0.65 5.80 1.39
CA ILE A 46 0.16 5.50 0.21
C ILE A 46 0.75 6.81 -0.29
N VAL A 47 2.09 6.89 -0.31
CA VAL A 47 2.80 8.07 -0.84
C VAL A 47 3.39 7.80 -2.22
N GLU A 48 3.60 6.53 -2.58
CA GLU A 48 4.10 6.12 -3.88
C GLU A 48 3.56 4.75 -4.27
N ILE A 49 3.27 4.57 -5.55
CA ILE A 49 2.98 3.27 -6.16
C ILE A 49 4.01 3.07 -7.27
N GLY A 50 4.95 2.16 -7.02
CA GLY A 50 5.95 1.74 -7.98
C GLY A 50 5.45 0.58 -8.85
N LEU A 51 6.34 0.07 -9.71
CA LEU A 51 6.03 -1.07 -10.58
C LEU A 51 5.78 -2.36 -9.78
N ASN A 52 6.59 -2.59 -8.74
CA ASN A 52 6.62 -3.85 -7.97
C ASN A 52 6.38 -3.64 -6.47
N SER A 53 6.20 -2.41 -6.02
CA SER A 53 6.06 -2.08 -4.60
C SER A 53 5.13 -0.90 -4.39
N ILE A 54 4.64 -0.75 -3.17
CA ILE A 54 4.00 0.47 -2.68
C ILE A 54 4.80 1.02 -1.50
N THR A 55 4.85 2.34 -1.39
CA THR A 55 5.45 2.99 -0.22
C THR A 55 4.32 3.55 0.64
N VAL A 56 4.24 3.08 1.88
CA VAL A 56 3.26 3.52 2.87
C VAL A 56 3.97 4.39 3.90
N ASP A 57 3.52 5.63 4.02
CA ASP A 57 3.89 6.50 5.12
C ASP A 57 2.99 6.21 6.33
N SER A 58 3.54 5.44 7.26
CA SER A 58 2.94 5.10 8.56
C SER A 58 3.34 6.09 9.65
N SER A 59 3.85 7.28 9.27
CA SER A 59 4.25 8.29 10.24
C SER A 59 3.11 8.70 11.16
N SER A 60 3.42 8.70 12.45
CA SER A 60 2.62 9.34 13.49
C SER A 60 3.27 10.66 13.89
N LYS A 61 2.58 11.47 14.71
CA LYS A 61 3.11 12.76 15.21
C LYS A 61 4.47 12.65 15.93
N HIS A 62 4.87 11.45 16.32
CA HIS A 62 6.06 11.21 17.14
C HIS A 62 7.12 10.36 16.44
N HIS A 63 6.80 9.75 15.30
CA HIS A 63 7.72 8.86 14.60
C HIS A 63 7.35 8.76 13.13
N SER A 64 8.33 8.89 12.23
CA SER A 64 8.13 8.73 10.80
C SER A 64 8.64 7.38 10.33
N ASP A 65 7.74 6.51 9.89
CA ASP A 65 8.05 5.23 9.27
C ASP A 65 7.51 5.20 7.84
N VAL A 66 8.42 5.40 6.89
CA VAL A 66 8.15 5.24 5.47
C VAL A 66 8.56 3.83 5.09
N ILE A 67 7.57 2.99 4.78
CA ILE A 67 7.76 1.55 4.62
C ILE A 67 7.49 1.17 3.15
N PRO A 68 8.52 0.77 2.39
CA PRO A 68 8.33 0.11 1.11
C PRO A 68 7.85 -1.32 1.33
N ILE A 69 6.81 -1.72 0.60
CA ILE A 69 6.20 -3.06 0.66
C ILE A 69 6.15 -3.61 -0.76
N GLU A 70 6.83 -4.73 -0.99
CA GLU A 70 6.78 -5.43 -2.27
C GLU A 70 5.37 -5.99 -2.51
N ILE A 71 4.81 -5.76 -3.69
CA ILE A 71 3.48 -6.22 -4.09
C ILE A 71 3.35 -7.74 -3.92
N ASN A 72 4.43 -8.50 -4.18
CA ASN A 72 4.44 -9.95 -4.07
C ASN A 72 4.35 -10.45 -2.62
N ASP A 73 4.68 -9.59 -1.66
CA ASP A 73 4.59 -9.90 -0.24
C ASP A 73 3.22 -9.53 0.32
N ILE A 74 2.47 -8.65 -0.33
CA ILE A 74 1.15 -8.22 0.11
C ILE A 74 0.17 -9.41 0.12
N THR A 75 -0.42 -9.65 1.28
CA THR A 75 -1.45 -10.67 1.48
C THR A 75 -2.85 -10.07 1.47
N ASP A 76 -3.02 -8.85 1.98
CA ASP A 76 -4.29 -8.11 1.94
C ASP A 76 -4.06 -6.59 1.97
N ILE A 77 -4.98 -5.85 1.34
CA ILE A 77 -5.04 -4.38 1.44
C ILE A 77 -6.49 -3.94 1.64
N LYS A 78 -6.70 -3.12 2.67
CA LYS A 78 -7.97 -2.47 2.93
C LYS A 78 -7.84 -0.95 2.87
N VAL A 79 -8.64 -0.32 2.01
CA VAL A 79 -8.75 1.14 1.99
C VAL A 79 -9.60 1.60 3.17
N MET A 80 -8.98 2.31 4.10
CA MET A 80 -9.60 2.84 5.30
C MET A 80 -10.20 4.23 5.07
N ASN A 81 -9.53 5.03 4.23
CA ASN A 81 -10.06 6.30 3.77
C ASN A 81 -9.54 6.59 2.36
N ARG A 82 -10.43 6.98 1.45
CA ARG A 82 -10.05 7.40 0.10
C ARG A 82 -9.42 8.79 0.19
N ARG A 83 -8.48 9.07 -0.71
CA ARG A 83 -7.99 10.43 -0.94
C ARG A 83 -9.18 11.39 -1.10
N ALA A 84 -9.05 12.58 -0.51
CA ALA A 84 -10.01 13.67 -0.68
C ALA A 84 -9.91 14.29 -2.09
#